data_AF-A0A519VVL5-F1
#
_entry.id   AF-A0A519VVL5-F1
#
_cell.length_a   1.000
_cell.length_b   1.000
_cell.length_c   1.000
_cell.angle_alpha   90.00
_cell.angle_beta   90.00
_cell.angle_gamma   90.00
#
_symmetry.space_group_name_H-M   'P 1'
#
loop_
_entity.id
_entity.type
_entity.pdbx_description
1 polymer ?
#
loop_
_entity_poly.entity_id
_entity_poly.type
_entity_poly.pdbx_seq_one_letter_code
_entity_poly.pdbx_strand_id
1 'polypeptide(L)'
;LSKEDMRQRIRKERMVELSFEEHRMWDVRRWKIIDKTDKLTTGMEWTKLANGTFTGKRIVSGKRNAWQEKYLLFPIPLTDISKLPMFKQNPGW
;
A
#
# COMPACT_ATOMS: atom_id res chain seq x y z
N LEU A 1 23.43 -14.28 6.18
CA LEU A 1 22.32 -13.33 5.91
C LEU A 1 22.55 -12.10 6.77
N SER A 2 22.47 -10.87 6.24
CA SER A 2 22.55 -9.69 7.10
C SER A 2 21.26 -9.50 7.90
N LYS A 3 21.30 -8.66 8.93
CA LYS A 3 20.11 -8.29 9.71
C LYS A 3 19.03 -7.66 8.83
N GLU A 4 19.43 -6.84 7.85
CA GLU A 4 18.49 -6.17 6.95
C GLU A 4 17.89 -7.17 5.96
N ASP A 5 18.70 -8.06 5.39
CA ASP A 5 18.19 -9.13 4.51
C ASP A 5 17.18 -10.03 5.22
N MET A 6 17.46 -10.38 6.49
CA MET A 6 16.54 -11.19 7.29
C MET A 6 15.23 -10.46 7.51
N ARG A 7 15.29 -9.16 7.83
CA ARG A 7 14.09 -8.32 7.98
C ARG A 7 13.26 -8.29 6.71
N GLN A 8 13.89 -8.15 5.54
CA GLN A 8 13.16 -8.16 4.27
C GLN A 8 12.50 -9.52 3.99
N ARG A 9 13.18 -10.63 4.29
CA ARG A 9 12.58 -11.97 4.17
C ARG A 9 11.37 -12.14 5.08
N ILE A 10 11.47 -11.76 6.35
CA ILE A 10 10.36 -11.83 7.31
C ILE A 10 9.16 -10.98 6.84
N ARG A 11 9.42 -9.76 6.33
CA ARG A 11 8.36 -8.89 5.79
C ARG A 11 7.68 -9.50 4.58
N LYS A 12 8.44 -10.15 3.69
CA LYS A 12 7.91 -10.84 2.52
C LYS A 12 7.06 -12.04 2.92
N GLU A 13 7.53 -12.85 3.86
CA GLU A 13 6.81 -14.02 4.36
C GLU A 13 5.47 -13.62 4.96
N ARG A 14 5.48 -12.62 5.85
CA ARG A 14 4.26 -12.07 6.46
C ARG A 14 3.26 -11.56 5.43
N MET A 15 3.73 -10.98 4.31
CA MET A 15 2.86 -10.48 3.25
C MET A 15 2.17 -11.61 2.48
N VAL A 16 2.84 -12.74 2.30
CA VAL A 16 2.30 -13.92 1.61
C VAL A 16 1.36 -14.67 2.54
N GLU A 17 1.82 -14.99 3.75
CA GLU A 17 1.09 -15.80 4.72
C GLU A 17 -0.23 -15.14 5.15
N LEU A 18 -0.19 -13.85 5.48
CA LEU A 18 -1.35 -13.11 5.99
C LEU A 18 -2.02 -12.26 4.91
N SER A 19 -1.96 -12.73 3.66
CA SER A 19 -2.58 -12.03 2.54
C SER A 19 -4.11 -12.05 2.71
N PHE A 20 -4.76 -10.91 2.41
CA PHE A 20 -6.21 -10.72 2.56
C PHE A 20 -6.77 -10.78 4.00
N GLU A 21 -5.92 -10.73 5.02
CA GLU A 21 -6.32 -10.69 6.45
C GLU A 21 -6.12 -9.31 7.09
N GLU A 22 -6.31 -8.23 6.32
CA GLU A 22 -6.20 -6.83 6.78
C GLU A 22 -4.84 -6.37 7.34
N HIS A 23 -3.86 -7.27 7.47
CA HIS A 23 -2.55 -6.95 8.03
C HIS A 23 -1.73 -6.01 7.17
N ARG A 24 -1.82 -6.14 5.84
CA ARG A 24 -1.00 -5.36 4.89
C ARG A 24 -1.19 -3.86 5.08
N MET A 25 -2.41 -3.43 5.39
CA MET A 25 -2.76 -2.03 5.62
C MET A 25 -1.95 -1.41 6.76
N TRP A 26 -1.79 -2.14 7.87
CA TRP A 26 -1.08 -1.69 9.06
C TRP A 26 0.43 -1.91 8.97
N ASP A 27 0.85 -3.01 8.32
CA ASP A 27 2.26 -3.35 8.11
C ASP A 27 3.01 -2.28 7.32
N VAL A 28 2.41 -1.80 6.24
CA VAL A 28 2.99 -0.74 5.41
C VAL A 28 3.14 0.57 6.20
N ARG A 29 2.15 0.90 7.05
CA ARG A 29 2.16 2.12 7.87
C ARG A 29 3.21 2.07 8.98
N ARG A 30 3.23 0.99 9.78
CA ARG A 30 4.20 0.85 10.89
C ARG A 30 5.64 0.78 10.40
N TRP A 31 5.86 0.25 9.20
CA TRP A 31 7.19 0.23 8.57
C TRP A 31 7.53 1.50 7.80
N LYS A 32 6.59 2.45 7.66
CA LYS A 32 6.75 3.70 6.91
C LYS A 32 7.26 3.47 5.48
N ILE A 33 6.61 2.56 4.75
CA ILE A 33 6.96 2.22 3.36
C ILE A 33 5.82 2.50 2.36
N ILE A 34 4.82 3.27 2.76
CA ILE A 34 3.61 3.54 1.97
C ILE A 34 3.92 4.26 0.64
N ASP A 35 4.94 5.11 0.64
CA ASP A 35 5.47 5.83 -0.52
C ASP A 35 6.13 4.88 -1.55
N LYS A 36 6.57 3.70 -1.10
CA LYS A 36 7.23 2.68 -1.94
C LYS A 36 6.24 1.67 -2.49
N THR A 37 5.17 1.36 -1.74
CA THR A 37 4.30 0.21 -2.04
C THR A 37 2.94 0.58 -2.63
N ASP A 38 2.42 1.77 -2.32
CA ASP A 38 1.00 2.09 -2.54
C ASP A 38 0.78 3.16 -3.62
N LYS A 39 1.68 3.26 -4.60
CA LYS A 39 1.56 4.19 -5.74
C LYS A 39 0.68 3.65 -6.87
N LEU A 40 0.81 2.36 -7.17
CA LEU A 40 0.15 1.74 -8.31
C LEU A 40 -0.06 0.25 -8.07
N THR A 41 -1.09 -0.30 -8.69
CA THR A 41 -1.32 -1.74 -8.83
C THR A 41 -1.07 -2.12 -10.28
N THR A 42 -0.36 -3.23 -10.49
CA THR A 42 -0.14 -3.78 -11.82
C THR A 42 -0.85 -5.11 -11.96
N GLY A 43 -1.20 -5.45 -13.20
CA GLY A 43 -1.75 -6.74 -13.58
C GLY A 43 -1.11 -7.24 -14.87
N MET A 44 -1.50 -8.42 -15.30
CA MET A 44 -1.17 -8.96 -16.61
C MET A 44 -2.43 -8.93 -17.48
N GLU A 45 -2.33 -8.27 -18.62
CA GLU A 45 -3.34 -8.33 -19.69
C GLU A 45 -2.95 -9.46 -20.63
N TRP A 46 -3.83 -10.44 -20.77
CA TRP A 46 -3.61 -11.61 -21.63
C TRP A 46 -4.38 -11.46 -22.93
N THR A 47 -3.67 -11.51 -24.05
CA THR A 47 -4.25 -11.47 -25.40
C THR A 47 -4.05 -12.82 -26.07
N LYS A 48 -5.13 -13.41 -26.57
CA LYS A 48 -5.08 -14.63 -27.38
C LYS A 48 -4.66 -14.28 -28.81
N LEU A 49 -3.62 -14.93 -29.30
CA LEU A 49 -3.11 -14.80 -30.66
C LEU A 49 -3.86 -15.76 -31.60
N ALA A 50 -3.82 -15.47 -32.90
CA ALA A 50 -4.50 -16.27 -33.92
C ALA A 50 -4.02 -17.73 -33.99
N ASN A 51 -2.76 -17.99 -33.61
CA ASN A 51 -2.17 -19.32 -33.52
C ASN A 51 -2.58 -20.10 -32.24
N GLY A 52 -3.48 -19.55 -31.43
CA GLY A 52 -3.99 -20.17 -30.21
C GLY A 52 -3.11 -19.97 -28.97
N THR A 53 -1.95 -19.31 -29.07
CA THR A 53 -1.11 -19.00 -27.91
C THR A 53 -1.57 -17.71 -27.21
N PHE A 54 -1.14 -17.50 -25.97
CA PHE A 54 -1.42 -16.28 -25.22
C PHE A 54 -0.16 -15.43 -25.09
N THR A 55 -0.29 -14.14 -25.30
CA THR A 55 0.75 -13.16 -24.95
C THR A 55 0.29 -12.34 -23.76
N GLY A 56 1.19 -12.13 -22.81
CA GLY A 56 0.93 -11.37 -21.59
C GLY A 56 1.66 -10.04 -21.62
N LYS A 57 0.93 -8.94 -21.49
CA LYS A 57 1.50 -7.60 -21.32
C LYS A 57 1.27 -7.14 -19.88
N ARG A 58 2.32 -6.67 -19.19
CA ARG A 58 2.15 -6.03 -17.89
C ARG A 58 1.50 -4.66 -18.08
N ILE A 59 0.40 -4.43 -17.38
CA ILE A 59 -0.33 -3.17 -17.40
C ILE A 59 -0.44 -2.58 -15.99
N VAL A 60 -0.61 -1.27 -15.91
CA VAL A 60 -1.00 -0.59 -14.66
C VAL A 60 -2.52 -0.72 -14.56
N SER A 61 -2.99 -1.52 -13.60
CA SER A 61 -4.42 -1.75 -13.36
C SER A 61 -5.05 -0.58 -12.60
N GLY A 62 -4.29 0.11 -11.74
CA GLY A 62 -4.79 1.24 -10.98
C GLY A 62 -3.67 2.13 -10.47
N LYS A 63 -3.93 3.44 -10.42
CA LYS A 63 -3.10 4.41 -9.72
C LYS A 63 -3.75 4.70 -8.38
N ARG A 64 -2.96 4.65 -7.30
CA ARG A 64 -3.42 4.95 -5.95
C ARG A 64 -2.91 6.35 -5.60
N ASN A 65 -3.77 7.18 -5.02
CA ASN A 65 -3.42 8.53 -4.56
C ASN A 65 -3.15 8.59 -3.04
N ALA A 66 -3.00 7.43 -2.39
CA ALA A 66 -2.90 7.26 -0.94
C ALA A 66 -1.51 6.78 -0.48
N TRP A 67 -0.44 7.37 -1.02
CA TRP A 67 0.96 6.95 -0.75
C TRP A 67 1.82 8.03 -0.06
N GLN A 68 1.31 9.24 0.09
CA GLN A 68 2.01 10.33 0.78
C GLN A 68 2.10 10.05 2.29
N GLU A 69 3.09 10.63 2.97
CA GLU A 69 3.29 10.42 4.41
C GLU A 69 2.08 10.81 5.27
N LYS A 70 1.25 11.76 4.84
CA LYS A 70 0.00 12.13 5.53
C LYS A 70 -0.94 10.93 5.74
N TYR A 71 -0.90 9.93 4.87
CA TYR A 71 -1.74 8.73 4.97
C TYR A 71 -1.22 7.67 5.96
N LEU A 72 -0.08 7.93 6.62
CA LEU A 72 0.36 7.13 7.77
C LEU A 72 -0.63 7.24 8.94
N LEU A 73 -1.31 8.37 9.07
CA LEU A 73 -2.35 8.63 10.06
C LEU A 73 -3.66 9.00 9.37
N PHE A 74 -4.77 8.56 9.94
CA PHE A 74 -6.09 8.96 9.43
C PHE A 74 -6.40 10.39 9.84
N PRO A 75 -7.16 11.16 9.04
CA PRO A 75 -7.64 12.46 9.47
C PRO A 75 -8.60 12.29 10.66
N ILE A 76 -8.49 13.19 11.62
CA ILE A 76 -9.52 13.35 12.65
C ILE A 76 -10.75 13.99 11.99
N PRO A 77 -11.97 13.49 12.22
CA PRO A 77 -13.19 14.08 11.66
C PRO A 77 -13.30 15.58 11.95
N LEU A 78 -13.66 16.36 10.92
CA LEU A 78 -13.73 17.83 11.03
C LEU A 78 -14.73 18.29 12.11
N THR A 79 -15.82 17.55 12.29
CA THR A 79 -16.83 17.81 13.32
C THR A 79 -16.27 17.70 14.73
N ASP A 80 -15.26 16.84 14.94
CA ASP A 80 -14.70 16.60 16.26
C ASP A 80 -13.56 17.57 16.55
N ILE A 81 -12.71 17.85 15.56
CA ILE A 81 -11.64 18.84 15.73
C ILE A 81 -12.18 20.26 15.90
N SER A 82 -13.31 20.59 15.27
CA SER A 82 -13.96 21.89 15.43
C SER A 82 -14.49 22.11 16.86
N LYS A 83 -14.78 21.03 17.60
CA LYS A 83 -15.21 21.10 19.01
C LYS A 83 -14.03 21.24 19.98
N LEU A 84 -12.82 20.92 19.54
CA LEU A 84 -11.61 20.84 20.36
C LEU A 84 -10.58 21.87 19.89
N PRO A 85 -10.75 23.17 20.21
CA PRO A 85 -9.90 24.25 19.69
C PRO A 85 -8.42 24.15 20.10
N MET A 86 -8.11 23.41 21.16
CA MET A 86 -6.73 23.15 21.60
C MET A 86 -6.05 22.01 20.82
N PHE A 87 -6.81 21.16 20.13
CA PHE A 87 -6.27 20.03 19.39
C PHE A 87 -6.00 20.39 17.94
N LYS A 88 -4.83 19.98 17.45
CA LYS A 88 -4.43 20.14 16.05
C LYS A 88 -4.67 18.86 15.28
N GLN A 89 -4.89 19.02 13.98
CA GLN A 89 -5.12 17.92 13.06
C GLN A 89 -3.85 17.09 12.89
N ASN A 90 -4.00 15.83 12.49
CA ASN A 90 -2.88 15.00 12.09
C ASN A 90 -2.12 15.64 10.90
N PRO A 91 -0.78 15.50 10.83
CA PRO A 91 0.02 16.19 9.83
C PRO A 91 -0.44 15.92 8.39
N GLY A 92 -0.65 16.99 7.63
CA GLY A 92 -1.01 16.95 6.21
C GLY A 92 -2.52 16.79 5.90
N TRP A 93 -3.37 16.86 6.93
CA TRP A 93 -4.83 16.86 6.82
C TRP A 93 -5.43 18.20 7.22
#